data_AF-A0A2V5WLR1-F1
#
_entry.id   AF-A0A2V5WLR1-F1
#
_cell.length_a   1.000
_cell.length_b   1.000
_cell.length_c   1.000
_cell.angle_alpha   90.00
_cell.angle_beta   90.00
_cell.angle_gamma   90.00
#
_symmetry.space_group_name_H-M   'P 1'
#
loop_
_entity.id
_entity.type
_entity.pdbx_description
1 polymer ?
#
loop_
_entity_poly.entity_id
_entity_poly.type
_entity_poly.pdbx_seq_one_letter_code
_entity_poly.pdbx_strand_id
1 'polypeptide(L)'
;MSRTLLETARIVELHKLLADWGEGTSDAPGEEGDGAPATSNDATWRHRFFDTIFWAMQGGDFSAIVSASQSAGPVGFYTWNSTQMVSDVQSWLDNPGFNFGWLVLGDESPSVRQNDSTLGRAPARRC
;
A
#
# COMPACT_ATOMS: atom_id res chain seq x y z
N MET A 1 -28.65 -12.15 -1.11
CA MET A 1 -27.36 -11.84 -0.45
C MET A 1 -26.90 -10.49 -0.97
N SER A 2 -27.13 -9.41 -0.21
CA SER A 2 -26.77 -8.06 -0.63
C SER A 2 -25.30 -7.82 -0.29
N ARG A 3 -24.46 -7.72 -1.33
CA ARG A 3 -23.13 -7.12 -1.21
C ARG A 3 -23.35 -5.61 -1.34
N THR A 4 -23.54 -4.93 -0.21
CA THR A 4 -23.53 -3.46 -0.20
C THR A 4 -22.14 -3.03 -0.67
N LEU A 5 -22.08 -2.30 -1.79
CA LEU A 5 -20.85 -1.90 -2.47
C LEU A 5 -19.93 -1.12 -1.50
N LEU A 6 -18.66 -1.50 -1.48
CA LEU A 6 -17.59 -0.71 -0.86
C LEU A 6 -17.28 0.49 -1.78
N GLU A 7 -18.17 1.47 -1.81
CA GLU A 7 -18.06 2.72 -2.61
C GLU A 7 -17.23 3.80 -1.89
N THR A 8 -16.50 3.47 -0.82
CA THR A 8 -15.72 4.48 -0.10
C THR A 8 -14.34 4.58 -0.70
N ALA A 9 -14.14 5.60 -1.53
CA ALA A 9 -12.83 5.95 -2.02
C ALA A 9 -11.90 6.34 -0.85
N ARG A 10 -10.66 5.87 -0.90
CA ARG A 10 -9.62 6.16 0.10
C ARG A 10 -8.53 7.00 -0.52
N ILE A 11 -7.89 7.80 0.31
CA ILE A 11 -6.67 8.48 -0.11
C ILE A 11 -5.54 7.46 -0.12
N VAL A 12 -4.88 7.38 -1.26
CA VAL A 12 -3.67 6.60 -1.49
C VAL A 12 -2.56 7.59 -1.81
N GLU A 13 -1.47 7.50 -1.07
CA GLU A 13 -0.32 8.37 -1.17
C GLU A 13 0.85 7.63 -1.84
N LEU A 14 1.68 8.40 -2.53
CA LEU A 14 2.91 7.93 -3.16
C LEU A 14 4.07 8.58 -2.41
N HIS A 15 5.05 7.79 -1.98
CA HIS A 15 6.21 8.26 -1.23
C HIS A 15 7.50 7.74 -1.84
N LYS A 16 8.52 8.59 -1.95
CA LYS A 16 9.84 8.15 -2.43
C LYS A 16 10.53 7.24 -1.42
N LEU A 17 11.02 6.09 -1.86
CA LEU A 17 11.87 5.21 -1.06
C LEU A 17 13.27 5.84 -0.88
N LEU A 18 13.80 5.71 0.33
CA LEU A 18 15.08 6.30 0.75
C LEU A 18 16.20 5.25 0.91
N ALA A 19 15.84 3.97 0.85
CA ALA A 19 16.77 2.86 0.92
C ALA A 19 16.48 1.87 -0.20
N ASP A 20 17.52 1.16 -0.61
CA ASP A 20 17.41 0.04 -1.52
C ASP A 20 16.67 -1.14 -0.88
N TRP A 21 16.10 -1.98 -1.73
CA TRP A 21 15.36 -3.17 -1.37
C TRP A 21 15.54 -4.22 -2.47
N GLY A 22 15.32 -5.48 -2.12
CA GLY A 22 15.50 -6.59 -3.04
C GLY A 22 14.20 -7.30 -3.40
N GLU A 23 14.24 -7.93 -4.56
CA GLU A 23 13.27 -8.91 -5.03
C GLU A 23 14.00 -10.26 -5.04
N GLY A 24 13.50 -11.22 -4.27
CA GLY A 24 14.04 -12.57 -4.19
C GLY A 24 13.41 -13.46 -5.26
N THR A 25 13.34 -14.76 -4.98
CA THR A 25 12.71 -15.76 -5.86
C THR A 25 11.33 -16.19 -5.35
N SER A 26 10.75 -15.46 -4.40
CA SER A 26 9.42 -15.77 -3.88
C SER A 26 8.38 -15.61 -4.98
N ASP A 27 7.62 -16.67 -5.22
CA ASP A 27 6.56 -16.71 -6.22
C ASP A 27 5.33 -17.40 -5.60
N ALA A 28 4.23 -16.66 -5.54
CA ALA A 28 3.00 -17.13 -4.91
C ALA A 28 2.14 -17.88 -5.93
N PRO A 29 1.64 -19.08 -5.62
CA PRO A 29 0.82 -19.82 -6.57
C PRO A 29 -0.53 -19.12 -6.82
N GLY A 30 -1.07 -19.25 -8.04
CA GLY A 30 -2.42 -18.78 -8.36
C GLY A 30 -2.50 -17.26 -8.59
N GLU A 31 -3.39 -16.59 -7.88
CA GLU A 31 -3.64 -15.14 -8.00
C GLU A 31 -2.82 -14.31 -6.99
N GLU A 32 -1.76 -14.90 -6.43
CA GLU A 32 -0.75 -14.28 -5.55
C GLU A 32 -1.25 -13.63 -4.23
N GLY A 33 -2.57 -13.65 -3.97
CA GLY A 33 -3.17 -13.00 -2.80
C GLY A 33 -2.77 -13.57 -1.44
N ASP A 34 -2.35 -14.84 -1.38
CA ASP A 34 -1.90 -15.50 -0.14
C ASP A 34 -0.38 -15.30 0.13
N GLY A 35 0.35 -14.76 -0.84
CA GLY A 35 1.80 -14.60 -0.79
C GLY A 35 2.59 -15.92 -0.86
N ALA A 36 3.91 -15.80 -0.75
CA ALA A 36 4.85 -16.92 -0.69
C ALA A 36 5.82 -16.75 0.50
N PRO A 37 6.43 -17.83 1.01
CA PRO A 37 7.49 -17.71 2.02
C PRO A 37 8.66 -16.89 1.47
N ALA A 38 9.07 -15.86 2.22
CA ALA A 38 10.19 -15.01 1.82
C ALA A 38 11.48 -15.83 1.64
N THR A 39 12.15 -15.58 0.53
CA THR A 39 13.45 -16.12 0.16
C THR A 39 14.53 -15.04 0.30
N SER A 40 15.79 -15.44 0.14
CA SER A 40 16.90 -14.49 0.26
C SER A 40 16.73 -13.31 -0.69
N ASN A 41 16.98 -12.12 -0.17
CA ASN A 41 16.80 -10.81 -0.82
C ASN A 41 15.37 -10.30 -0.96
N ASP A 42 14.34 -11.03 -0.54
CA ASP A 42 12.98 -10.48 -0.57
C ASP A 42 12.80 -9.31 0.41
N ALA A 43 12.12 -8.26 -0.05
CA ALA A 43 11.55 -7.26 0.83
C ALA A 43 10.36 -7.84 1.61
N THR A 44 10.37 -7.61 2.92
CA THR A 44 9.28 -7.97 3.84
C THR A 44 8.95 -6.76 4.70
N TRP A 45 7.92 -6.85 5.56
CA TRP A 45 7.61 -5.80 6.53
C TRP A 45 8.81 -5.40 7.42
N ARG A 46 9.73 -6.35 7.68
CA ARG A 46 10.90 -6.12 8.55
C ARG A 46 12.21 -5.96 7.80
N HIS A 47 12.38 -6.66 6.68
CA HIS A 47 13.65 -6.72 5.95
C HIS A 47 13.57 -6.00 4.61
N ARG A 48 14.64 -5.28 4.27
CA ARG A 48 14.93 -4.78 2.92
C ARG A 48 15.48 -5.88 2.03
N PHE A 49 16.30 -6.75 2.64
CA PHE A 49 16.85 -7.96 2.03
C PHE A 49 16.77 -9.07 3.06
N PHE A 50 15.78 -9.95 2.92
CA PHE A 50 15.62 -11.08 3.82
C PHE A 50 16.85 -12.02 3.76
N ASP A 51 17.38 -12.52 4.88
CA ASP A 51 16.96 -12.40 6.29
C ASP A 51 17.89 -11.52 7.15
N THR A 52 18.73 -10.69 6.50
CA THR A 52 19.87 -10.05 7.18
C THR A 52 19.77 -8.53 7.29
N ILE A 53 19.16 -7.86 6.31
CA ILE A 53 19.15 -6.39 6.24
C ILE A 53 17.74 -5.88 6.55
N PHE A 54 17.61 -5.11 7.63
CA PHE A 54 16.35 -4.54 8.10
C PHE A 54 16.04 -3.18 7.45
N TRP A 55 14.74 -2.85 7.41
CA TRP A 55 14.31 -1.46 7.32
C TRP A 55 14.66 -0.72 8.61
N ALA A 56 14.98 0.58 8.54
CA ALA A 56 15.11 1.38 9.76
C ALA A 56 13.74 1.59 10.43
N MET A 57 12.68 1.75 9.62
CA MET A 57 11.28 1.70 10.05
C MET A 57 10.56 0.54 9.37
N GLN A 58 9.94 -0.33 10.17
CA GLN A 58 9.16 -1.45 9.63
C GLN A 58 8.10 -0.93 8.65
N GLY A 59 8.00 -1.60 7.49
CA GLY A 59 7.12 -1.21 6.39
C GLY A 59 7.78 -0.37 5.30
N GLY A 60 8.99 0.13 5.51
CA GLY A 60 9.73 0.87 4.49
C GLY A 60 10.40 2.12 5.04
N ASP A 61 11.57 2.42 4.49
CA ASP A 61 12.25 3.70 4.71
C ASP A 61 11.87 4.64 3.57
N PHE A 62 10.88 5.52 3.82
CA PHE A 62 10.33 6.42 2.80
C PHE A 62 10.28 7.87 3.28
N SER A 63 10.23 8.78 2.30
CA SER A 63 10.14 10.22 2.51
C SER A 63 8.83 10.61 3.18
N ALA A 64 8.91 11.46 4.22
CA ALA A 64 7.74 12.09 4.81
C ALA A 64 7.05 13.10 3.87
N ILE A 65 7.75 13.56 2.82
CA ILE A 65 7.14 14.37 1.75
C ILE A 65 6.38 13.43 0.82
N VAL A 66 5.08 13.64 0.73
CA VAL A 66 4.18 12.93 -0.21
C VAL A 66 4.53 13.36 -1.64
N SER A 67 4.89 12.39 -2.47
CA SER A 67 5.14 12.58 -3.89
C SER A 67 3.86 12.88 -4.64
N ALA A 68 2.77 12.17 -4.39
CA ALA A 68 1.44 12.49 -4.90
C ALA A 68 0.37 11.80 -4.05
N SER A 69 -0.87 12.26 -4.14
CA SER A 69 -2.01 11.58 -3.52
C SER A 69 -3.15 11.44 -4.52
N GLN A 70 -3.94 10.38 -4.38
CA GLN A 70 -5.06 10.07 -5.26
C GLN A 70 -6.19 9.47 -4.44
N SER A 71 -7.42 9.87 -4.73
CA SER A 71 -8.60 9.17 -4.21
C SER A 71 -8.85 7.94 -5.09
N ALA A 72 -8.70 6.75 -4.51
CA ALA A 72 -8.90 5.47 -5.17
C ALA A 72 -10.13 4.76 -4.58
N GLY A 73 -11.09 4.42 -5.43
CA GLY A 73 -12.34 3.74 -5.09
C GLY A 73 -12.49 2.41 -5.83
N PRO A 74 -13.59 2.18 -6.59
CA PRO A 74 -13.79 0.95 -7.34
C PRO A 74 -12.63 0.55 -8.26
N VAL A 75 -12.57 -0.71 -8.67
CA VAL A 75 -11.55 -1.20 -9.62
C VAL A 75 -11.57 -0.35 -10.89
N GLY A 76 -10.42 0.22 -11.23
CA GLY A 76 -10.27 1.12 -12.35
C GLY A 76 -8.83 1.63 -12.47
N PHE A 77 -8.60 2.45 -13.49
CA PHE A 77 -7.31 3.11 -13.68
C PHE A 77 -7.27 4.42 -12.89
N TYR A 78 -6.18 4.61 -12.16
CA TYR A 78 -5.88 5.82 -11.42
C TYR A 78 -4.58 6.41 -11.93
N THR A 79 -4.50 7.74 -11.98
CA THR A 79 -3.33 8.46 -12.47
C THR A 79 -2.90 9.46 -11.43
N TRP A 80 -1.66 9.36 -10.98
CA TRP A 80 -1.04 10.34 -10.09
C TRP A 80 -0.33 11.41 -10.92
N ASN A 81 -0.48 12.67 -10.51
CA ASN A 81 0.24 13.79 -11.09
C ASN A 81 0.50 14.83 -10.00
N SER A 82 1.75 15.27 -9.88
CA SER A 82 2.12 16.40 -9.02
C SER A 82 3.46 16.99 -9.47
N THR A 83 3.74 18.21 -9.01
CA THR A 83 5.07 18.82 -9.16
C THR A 83 6.15 18.05 -8.39
N GLN A 84 5.79 17.42 -7.26
CA GLN A 84 6.72 16.66 -6.44
C GLN A 84 7.16 15.36 -7.13
N MET A 85 6.29 14.68 -7.87
CA MET A 85 6.68 13.52 -8.68
C MET A 85 7.73 13.89 -9.72
N VAL A 86 7.57 15.05 -10.38
CA VAL A 86 8.56 15.56 -11.34
C VAL A 86 9.89 15.84 -10.65
N SER A 87 9.85 16.43 -9.45
CA SER A 87 11.06 16.67 -8.63
C SER A 87 11.77 15.38 -8.23
N ASP A 88 11.02 14.34 -7.84
CA ASP A 88 11.59 13.04 -7.51
C ASP A 88 12.27 12.39 -8.72
N VAL A 89 11.61 12.39 -9.89
CA VAL A 89 12.20 11.86 -11.13
C VAL A 89 13.42 12.68 -11.55
N GLN A 90 13.38 14.00 -11.44
CA GLN A 90 14.55 14.83 -11.73
C GLN A 90 15.71 14.51 -10.79
N SER A 91 15.44 14.33 -9.50
CA SER A 91 16.45 13.91 -8.51
C SER A 91 17.08 12.57 -8.86
N TRP A 92 16.31 11.62 -9.42
CA TRP A 92 16.83 10.33 -9.88
C TRP A 92 17.68 10.45 -11.14
N LEU A 93 17.32 11.34 -12.06
CA LEU A 93 18.13 11.63 -13.25
C LEU A 93 19.47 12.27 -12.86
N ASP A 94 19.44 13.21 -11.91
CA ASP A 94 20.63 13.90 -11.43
C ASP A 94 21.52 12.97 -10.58
N ASN A 95 20.90 12.03 -9.84
CA ASN A 95 21.60 11.11 -8.94
C ASN A 95 21.03 9.68 -9.03
N PRO A 96 21.39 8.91 -10.08
CA PRO A 96 20.77 7.61 -10.36
C PRO A 96 21.01 6.55 -9.26
N GLY A 97 22.08 6.68 -8.48
CA GLY A 97 22.37 5.78 -7.35
C GLY A 97 21.39 5.87 -6.18
N PHE A 98 20.52 6.89 -6.15
CA PHE A 98 19.46 7.05 -5.15
C PHE A 98 18.06 6.82 -5.71
N ASN A 99 17.96 6.18 -6.88
CA ASN A 99 16.67 5.78 -7.43
C ASN A 99 16.26 4.42 -6.87
N PHE A 100 15.40 4.44 -5.86
CA PHE A 100 14.80 3.24 -5.25
C PHE A 100 13.29 3.11 -5.54
N GLY A 101 12.77 4.01 -6.39
CA GLY A 101 11.35 4.07 -6.75
C GLY A 101 10.44 4.72 -5.70
N TRP A 102 9.15 4.46 -5.84
CA TRP A 102 8.10 4.93 -4.95
C TRP A 102 7.40 3.76 -4.25
N LEU A 103 6.93 4.01 -3.03
CA LEU A 103 6.02 3.19 -2.26
C LEU A 103 4.61 3.78 -2.36
N VAL A 104 3.61 2.91 -2.48
CA VAL A 104 2.18 3.26 -2.44
C VAL A 104 1.66 2.97 -1.04
N LEU A 105 1.15 3.99 -0.36
CA LEU A 105 0.64 3.91 1.01
C LEU A 105 -0.87 4.20 1.02
N GLY A 106 -1.67 3.28 1.55
CA GLY A 106 -3.11 3.46 1.71
C GLY A 106 -3.54 3.25 3.15
N ASP A 107 -4.80 3.58 3.47
CA ASP A 107 -5.43 3.13 4.71
C ASP A 107 -6.17 1.81 4.45
N GLU A 108 -5.63 0.70 4.98
CA GLU A 108 -6.23 -0.63 4.87
C GLU A 108 -7.25 -0.95 5.98
N SER A 109 -7.57 0.02 6.85
CA SER A 109 -8.57 -0.19 7.90
C SER A 109 -9.89 -0.67 7.30
N PRO A 110 -10.57 -1.69 7.84
CA PRO A 110 -11.86 -2.13 7.29
C PRO A 110 -12.82 -0.93 7.27
N SER A 111 -13.53 -0.74 6.15
CA SER A 111 -14.55 0.30 6.04
C SER A 111 -15.53 0.17 7.20
N VAL A 112 -15.73 1.25 7.97
CA VAL A 112 -16.71 1.27 9.05
C VAL A 112 -18.06 0.85 8.48
N ARG A 113 -18.58 -0.28 8.94
CA ARG A 113 -19.97 -0.65 8.70
C ARG A 113 -20.81 0.43 9.38
N GLN A 114 -21.32 1.43 8.64
CA GLN A 114 -22.41 2.26 9.15
C GLN A 114 -23.66 1.38 9.20
N ASN A 115 -23.79 0.65 10.30
CA ASN A 115 -25.08 0.17 10.76
C ASN A 115 -25.86 1.39 11.28
N ASP A 116 -26.53 2.10 10.38
CA ASP A 116 -27.55 3.07 10.76
C ASP A 116 -28.72 2.30 11.40
N SER A 117 -28.61 2.04 12.71
CA SER A 117 -29.66 1.50 13.53
C SER A 117 -30.57 2.62 14.00
N THR A 118 -31.31 3.22 13.07
CA THR A 118 -32.47 4.07 13.37
C THR A 118 -33.76 3.53 12.76
N LEU A 119 -34.06 2.24 13.01
CA LEU A 119 -35.44 1.76 12.98
C LEU A 119 -35.70 0.90 14.21
N GLY A 120 -36.71 1.32 14.97
CA GLY A 120 -37.01 0.82 16.29
C GLY A 120 -37.44 -0.64 16.36
N ARG A 121 -37.31 -1.16 17.60
CA ARG A 121 -38.18 -2.15 18.22
C ARG A 121 -38.43 -3.45 17.43
N ALA A 122 -37.68 -4.50 17.78
CA ALA A 122 -38.22 -5.73 18.37
C ALA A 122 -37.09 -6.74 18.69
N PRO A 123 -37.12 -7.42 19.86
CA PRO A 123 -36.21 -8.52 20.15
C PRO A 123 -36.81 -9.84 19.66
N ALA A 124 -36.01 -10.74 19.07
CA ALA A 124 -36.10 -12.18 19.32
C ALA A 124 -35.17 -13.02 18.42
N ARG A 125 -34.43 -13.89 19.11
CA ARG A 125 -34.12 -15.29 18.77
C ARG A 125 -32.96 -15.57 17.79
N ARG A 126 -31.85 -15.96 18.42
CA ARG A 126 -30.75 -16.78 17.89
C ARG A 126 -31.25 -18.15 17.41
N CYS A 127 -30.85 -18.52 16.20
CA CYS A 127 -30.11 -19.77 15.96
C CYS A 127 -28.72 -19.36 15.48
#